data_AF-A0A8B8ZHW0-F1
#
_entry.id   AF-A0A8B8ZHW0-F1
#
_cell.length_a   1.000
_cell.length_b   1.000
_cell.length_c   1.000
_cell.angle_alpha   90.00
_cell.angle_beta   90.00
_cell.angle_gamma   90.00
#
_symmetry.space_group_name_H-M   'P 1'
#
loop_
_entity.id
_entity.type
_entity.pdbx_description
1 polymer ?
#
loop_
_entity_poly.entity_id
_entity_poly.type
_entity_poly.pdbx_seq_one_letter_code
_entity_poly.pdbx_strand_id
1 'polypeptide(L)'
;MDLSALSYQKFVHFALEETQRRTTLAPLPSQEKFRSIKAKDDKTMLHGLSFSAPKIRLLRSLTIEGSEAVKVLDFAAFSKPEFDLPIFCANFFLNASLSIVVLDLNPLYDVTIRSDYKDKYYIKLMSLGQKYAELLPWGGKVTSESLRFFSPIVIWSMLSSKKYKHDILYSAFMDYFQTWLELMDQAVEETDALKILRNREAQHKYLTWRAEKDPGHPILKRLIGEKLAKDLLRNFLFEGVDTLGTRTFLDYFPEYRCKDGSINQRRSIIGKSYETRPWDAKGEFIGSEPG
;
A
#
# COMPACT_ATOMS: atom_id res chain seq x y z
N MET A 1 -14.57 22.72 -1.10
CA MET A 1 -15.04 21.89 -2.23
C MET A 1 -16.12 20.98 -1.70
N ASP A 2 -17.19 20.76 -2.46
CA ASP A 2 -18.11 19.68 -2.15
C ASP A 2 -17.43 18.33 -2.43
N LEU A 3 -17.04 17.64 -1.36
CA LEU A 3 -16.41 16.32 -1.43
C LEU A 3 -17.44 15.23 -1.78
N SER A 4 -18.74 15.52 -1.74
CA SER A 4 -19.80 14.55 -2.05
C SER A 4 -19.65 13.94 -3.45
N ALA A 5 -19.20 14.75 -4.42
CA ALA A 5 -19.02 14.34 -5.81
C ALA A 5 -17.75 13.49 -6.07
N LEU A 6 -16.82 13.41 -5.11
CA LEU A 6 -15.62 12.58 -5.21
C LEU A 6 -15.84 11.26 -4.49
N SER A 7 -15.79 10.13 -5.19
CA SER A 7 -15.84 8.81 -4.57
C SER A 7 -14.63 7.98 -5.00
N TYR A 8 -14.07 7.23 -4.06
CA TYR A 8 -13.04 6.26 -4.36
C TYR A 8 -13.60 4.92 -4.84
N GLN A 9 -14.93 4.72 -4.79
CA GLN A 9 -15.58 3.52 -5.34
C GLN A 9 -15.27 3.32 -6.83
N LYS A 10 -15.16 4.41 -7.61
CA LYS A 10 -14.80 4.31 -9.04
C LYS A 10 -13.41 3.68 -9.25
N PHE A 11 -12.46 3.89 -8.34
CA PHE A 11 -11.13 3.30 -8.40
C PHE A 11 -11.21 1.80 -8.16
N VAL A 12 -11.96 1.39 -7.14
CA VAL A 12 -12.20 -0.01 -6.81
C VAL A 12 -12.91 -0.73 -7.96
N HIS A 13 -13.97 -0.13 -8.50
CA HIS A 13 -14.74 -0.69 -9.60
C HIS A 13 -13.88 -0.93 -10.84
N PHE A 14 -13.13 0.09 -11.29
CA PHE A 14 -12.17 -0.04 -12.38
C PHE A 14 -11.19 -1.20 -12.14
N ALA A 15 -10.58 -1.26 -10.95
CA ALA A 15 -9.59 -2.30 -10.66
C ALA A 15 -10.19 -3.72 -10.68
N LEU A 16 -11.40 -3.89 -10.15
CA LEU A 16 -12.09 -5.17 -10.17
C LEU A 16 -12.46 -5.59 -11.60
N GLU A 17 -13.00 -4.67 -12.40
CA GLU A 17 -13.35 -4.94 -13.80
C GLU A 17 -12.11 -5.34 -14.63
N GLU A 18 -11.02 -4.58 -14.54
CA GLU A 18 -9.79 -4.88 -15.28
C GLU A 18 -9.17 -6.22 -14.85
N THR A 19 -9.26 -6.55 -13.56
CA THR A 19 -8.76 -7.84 -13.05
C THR A 19 -9.63 -9.00 -13.54
N GLN A 20 -10.96 -8.84 -13.54
CA GLN A 20 -11.91 -9.85 -14.01
C GLN A 20 -11.77 -10.16 -15.51
N ARG A 21 -11.27 -9.21 -16.31
CA ARG A 21 -10.96 -9.45 -17.73
C ARG A 21 -9.75 -10.37 -17.93
N ARG A 22 -8.85 -10.47 -16.95
CA ARG A 22 -7.61 -11.27 -17.03
C ARG A 22 -7.68 -12.56 -16.22
N THR A 23 -8.45 -12.59 -15.15
CA THR A 23 -8.54 -13.76 -14.27
C THR A 23 -9.86 -13.82 -13.48
N THR A 24 -10.21 -14.99 -12.96
CA THR A 24 -11.41 -15.16 -12.13
C THR A 24 -11.13 -14.79 -10.67
N LEU A 25 -11.86 -13.80 -10.16
CA LEU A 25 -11.83 -13.41 -8.75
C LEU A 25 -12.77 -14.29 -7.93
N ALA A 26 -12.25 -14.91 -6.87
CA ALA A 26 -13.02 -15.64 -5.87
C ALA A 26 -13.08 -14.81 -4.56
N PRO A 27 -14.26 -14.50 -4.00
CA PRO A 27 -14.36 -13.75 -2.76
C PRO A 27 -13.74 -14.52 -1.59
N LEU A 28 -13.07 -13.81 -0.69
CA LEU A 28 -12.48 -14.41 0.51
C LEU A 28 -13.46 -14.35 1.70
N PRO A 29 -13.45 -15.35 2.61
CA PRO A 29 -14.33 -15.37 3.78
C PRO A 29 -14.18 -14.14 4.69
N SER A 30 -12.99 -13.53 4.73
CA SER A 30 -12.73 -12.30 5.50
C SER A 30 -13.66 -11.15 5.09
N GLN A 31 -14.14 -11.14 3.83
CA GLN A 31 -15.07 -10.13 3.35
C GLN A 31 -16.39 -10.12 4.12
N GLU A 32 -16.94 -11.27 4.54
CA GLU A 32 -18.27 -11.32 5.19
C GLU A 32 -18.35 -10.44 6.43
N LYS A 33 -17.28 -10.45 7.22
CA LYS A 33 -17.16 -9.69 8.47
C LYS A 33 -16.90 -8.21 8.24
N PHE A 34 -16.16 -7.84 7.20
CA PHE A 34 -15.67 -6.48 6.96
C PHE A 34 -16.34 -5.77 5.79
N ARG A 35 -17.34 -6.40 5.15
CA ARG A 35 -18.04 -5.86 3.97
C ARG A 35 -18.61 -4.47 4.18
N SER A 36 -19.20 -4.25 5.35
CA SER A 36 -19.83 -2.98 5.72
C SER A 36 -19.78 -2.82 7.23
N ILE A 37 -19.09 -1.79 7.70
CA ILE A 37 -18.97 -1.46 9.12
C ILE A 37 -19.44 -0.03 9.31
N LYS A 38 -20.44 0.16 10.16
CA LYS A 38 -20.88 1.48 10.59
C LYS A 38 -19.92 2.00 11.66
N ALA A 39 -19.40 3.21 11.49
CA ALA A 39 -18.56 3.84 12.49
C ALA A 39 -19.38 4.33 13.69
N LYS A 40 -18.69 4.65 14.79
CA LYS A 40 -19.27 5.14 16.05
C LYS A 40 -20.00 6.48 15.94
N ASP A 41 -19.72 7.26 14.90
CA ASP A 41 -20.36 8.56 14.65
C ASP A 41 -21.73 8.43 13.96
N ASP A 42 -22.14 7.19 13.64
CA ASP A 42 -23.35 6.84 12.90
C ASP A 42 -23.49 7.46 11.49
N LYS A 43 -22.43 8.12 11.01
CA LYS A 43 -22.41 8.93 9.79
C LYS A 43 -21.33 8.48 8.81
N THR A 44 -20.38 7.69 9.26
CA THR A 44 -19.29 7.15 8.46
C THR A 44 -19.46 5.65 8.28
N MET A 45 -19.27 5.20 7.04
CA MET A 45 -19.30 3.81 6.64
C MET A 45 -17.92 3.38 6.14
N LEU A 46 -17.50 2.20 6.55
CA LEU A 46 -16.34 1.51 6.01
C LEU A 46 -16.84 0.34 5.15
N HIS A 47 -16.35 0.23 3.92
CA HIS A 47 -16.69 -0.87 3.02
C HIS A 47 -15.43 -1.65 2.64
N GLY A 48 -15.44 -2.95 2.93
CA GLY A 48 -14.38 -3.88 2.62
C GLY A 48 -14.77 -4.82 1.48
N LEU A 49 -13.86 -5.05 0.53
CA LEU A 49 -13.96 -6.15 -0.42
C LEU A 49 -12.63 -6.92 -0.42
N SER A 50 -12.67 -8.25 -0.46
CA SER A 50 -11.47 -9.08 -0.56
C SER A 50 -11.67 -10.28 -1.47
N PHE A 51 -10.71 -10.51 -2.34
CA PHE A 51 -10.73 -11.56 -3.35
C PHE A 51 -9.38 -12.26 -3.44
N SER A 52 -9.39 -13.47 -3.98
CA SER A 52 -8.21 -14.21 -4.41
C SER A 52 -8.34 -14.62 -5.88
N ALA A 53 -7.23 -15.00 -6.49
CA ALA A 53 -7.17 -15.50 -7.86
C ALA A 53 -6.00 -16.49 -8.01
N PRO A 54 -5.80 -17.17 -9.16
CA PRO A 54 -4.69 -18.11 -9.36
C PRO A 54 -3.30 -17.56 -9.00
N LYS A 55 -2.95 -16.32 -9.39
CA LYS A 55 -1.67 -15.66 -9.04
C LYS A 55 -1.76 -14.69 -7.86
N ILE A 56 -2.99 -14.37 -7.41
CA ILE A 56 -3.26 -13.35 -6.40
C ILE A 56 -3.66 -14.02 -5.10
N ARG A 57 -2.86 -13.85 -4.05
CA ARG A 57 -3.20 -14.32 -2.71
C ARG A 57 -4.33 -13.48 -2.12
N LEU A 58 -4.23 -12.16 -2.25
CA LEU A 58 -5.19 -11.21 -1.67
C LEU A 58 -5.25 -9.93 -2.51
N LEU A 59 -6.39 -9.67 -3.14
CA LEU A 59 -6.79 -8.37 -3.67
C LEU A 59 -7.83 -7.79 -2.71
N ARG A 60 -7.53 -6.66 -2.06
CA ARG A 60 -8.46 -6.07 -1.09
C ARG A 60 -8.57 -4.56 -1.19
N SER A 61 -9.77 -4.08 -0.89
CA SER A 61 -10.07 -2.66 -0.77
C SER A 61 -10.77 -2.37 0.54
N LEU A 62 -10.40 -1.25 1.17
CA LEU A 62 -11.14 -0.60 2.24
C LEU A 62 -11.41 0.84 1.82
N THR A 63 -12.67 1.18 1.64
CA THR A 63 -13.11 2.56 1.43
C THR A 63 -13.79 3.08 2.68
N ILE A 64 -13.48 4.30 3.08
CA ILE A 64 -14.16 4.99 4.19
C ILE A 64 -14.86 6.22 3.61
N GLU A 65 -16.19 6.26 3.73
CA GLU A 65 -17.03 7.34 3.24
C GLU A 65 -18.03 7.74 4.34
N GLY A 66 -18.14 9.02 4.65
CA GLY A 66 -19.08 9.53 5.64
C GLY A 66 -19.53 10.95 5.36
N SER A 67 -20.49 11.44 6.16
CA SER A 67 -21.00 12.82 6.02
C SER A 67 -19.98 13.89 6.41
N GLU A 68 -18.93 13.51 7.15
CA GLU A 68 -17.79 14.38 7.44
C GLU A 68 -16.72 14.29 6.35
N ALA A 69 -15.93 15.35 6.24
CA ALA A 69 -15.03 15.64 5.13
C ALA A 69 -13.91 14.62 4.84
N VAL A 70 -13.86 13.45 5.50
CA VAL A 70 -12.78 12.46 5.29
C VAL A 70 -13.22 11.37 4.32
N LYS A 71 -12.39 11.13 3.30
CA LYS A 71 -12.51 9.97 2.40
C LYS A 71 -11.20 9.21 2.39
N VAL A 72 -11.28 7.89 2.48
CA VAL A 72 -10.11 7.01 2.47
C VAL A 72 -10.27 5.91 1.43
N LEU A 73 -9.19 5.62 0.72
CA LEU A 73 -9.00 4.37 -0.03
C LEU A 73 -7.73 3.70 0.49
N ASP A 74 -7.85 2.45 0.91
CA ASP A 74 -6.72 1.53 1.06
C ASP A 74 -6.97 0.34 0.13
N PHE A 75 -6.20 0.25 -0.95
CA PHE A 75 -6.31 -0.80 -1.96
C PHE A 75 -4.94 -1.44 -2.18
N ALA A 76 -4.88 -2.77 -2.23
CA ALA A 76 -3.65 -3.49 -2.49
C ALA A 76 -3.90 -4.85 -3.11
N ALA A 77 -2.90 -5.31 -3.85
CA ALA A 77 -2.85 -6.63 -4.43
C ALA A 77 -1.56 -7.33 -4.01
N PHE A 78 -1.70 -8.47 -3.35
CA PHE A 78 -0.61 -9.35 -2.92
C PHE A 78 -0.62 -10.61 -3.78
N SER A 79 0.50 -10.91 -4.42
CA SER A 79 0.69 -12.17 -5.13
C SER A 79 0.81 -13.35 -4.17
N LYS A 80 0.58 -14.56 -4.70
CA LYS A 80 1.03 -15.78 -4.01
C LYS A 80 2.57 -15.83 -3.99
N PRO A 81 3.21 -16.46 -2.99
CA PRO A 81 4.67 -16.49 -2.87
C PRO A 81 5.42 -17.10 -4.06
N GLU A 82 4.74 -17.90 -4.87
CA GLU A 82 5.27 -18.49 -6.11
C GLU A 82 5.46 -17.43 -7.21
N PHE A 83 4.85 -16.25 -7.08
CA PHE A 83 5.02 -15.12 -7.99
C PHE A 83 5.63 -13.95 -7.23
N ASP A 84 6.87 -13.59 -7.55
CA ASP A 84 7.62 -12.51 -6.90
C ASP A 84 7.22 -11.11 -7.38
N LEU A 85 5.92 -10.90 -7.64
CA LEU A 85 5.40 -9.62 -8.10
C LEU A 85 5.59 -8.52 -7.04
N PRO A 86 5.79 -7.25 -7.47
CA PRO A 86 5.57 -6.11 -6.60
C PRO A 86 4.17 -6.13 -5.97
N ILE A 87 4.04 -5.58 -4.78
CA ILE A 87 2.76 -5.38 -4.10
C ILE A 87 2.15 -4.09 -4.64
N PHE A 88 1.02 -4.18 -5.35
CA PHE A 88 0.29 -2.98 -5.72
C PHE A 88 -0.25 -2.32 -4.45
N CYS A 89 -0.05 -1.01 -4.29
CA CYS A 89 -0.44 -0.28 -3.09
C CYS A 89 -1.00 1.11 -3.45
N ALA A 90 -2.24 1.37 -3.05
CA ALA A 90 -2.88 2.67 -3.16
C ALA A 90 -3.51 3.05 -1.81
N ASN A 91 -2.89 4.00 -1.12
CA ASN A 91 -3.34 4.57 0.14
C ASN A 91 -3.63 6.06 -0.04
N PHE A 92 -4.90 6.40 -0.20
CA PHE A 92 -5.36 7.77 -0.40
C PHE A 92 -6.16 8.22 0.81
N PHE A 93 -5.76 9.34 1.37
CA PHE A 93 -6.51 10.06 2.38
C PHE A 93 -6.90 11.41 1.78
N LEU A 94 -8.14 11.82 2.01
CA LEU A 94 -8.66 13.12 1.60
C LEU A 94 -9.42 13.72 2.76
N ASN A 95 -9.16 14.99 3.04
CA ASN A 95 -10.04 15.82 3.84
C ASN A 95 -10.43 17.12 3.08
N ALA A 96 -11.13 18.05 3.75
CA ALA A 96 -11.57 19.31 3.15
C ALA A 96 -10.45 20.17 2.54
N SER A 97 -9.22 20.06 3.05
CA SER A 97 -8.09 20.92 2.66
C SER A 97 -6.94 20.17 1.98
N LEU A 98 -6.75 18.89 2.31
CA LEU A 98 -5.57 18.11 1.96
C LEU A 98 -5.93 16.72 1.44
N SER A 99 -5.23 16.28 0.40
CA SER A 99 -5.14 14.88 -0.02
C SER A 99 -3.71 14.38 0.21
N ILE A 100 -3.57 13.29 0.94
CA ILE A 100 -2.31 12.57 1.16
C ILE A 100 -2.39 11.29 0.33
N VAL A 101 -1.42 11.11 -0.56
CA VAL A 101 -1.41 10.05 -1.57
C VAL A 101 -0.12 9.24 -1.44
N VAL A 102 -0.28 7.92 -1.31
CA VAL A 102 0.75 6.94 -1.64
C VAL A 102 0.18 6.02 -2.71
N LEU A 103 0.75 6.04 -3.92
CA LEU A 103 0.46 5.08 -5.00
C LEU A 103 1.78 4.47 -5.46
N ASP A 104 1.88 3.15 -5.44
CA ASP A 104 3.11 2.46 -5.78
C ASP A 104 2.88 1.01 -6.21
N LEU A 105 3.90 0.47 -6.89
CA LEU A 105 4.15 -0.96 -6.99
C LEU A 105 5.28 -1.26 -6.00
N ASN A 106 4.95 -1.37 -4.70
CA ASN A 106 5.94 -1.58 -3.65
C ASN A 106 6.77 -2.84 -3.96
N PRO A 107 8.10 -2.76 -3.96
CA PRO A 107 8.91 -3.92 -4.31
C PRO A 107 8.83 -4.97 -3.21
N LEU A 108 8.83 -6.25 -3.61
CA LEU A 108 8.88 -7.35 -2.65
C LEU A 108 10.23 -7.35 -1.91
N TYR A 109 11.31 -6.98 -2.59
CA TYR A 109 12.66 -6.86 -2.05
C TYR A 109 13.14 -5.41 -2.08
N ASP A 110 13.94 -5.00 -1.10
CA ASP A 110 14.49 -3.64 -1.04
C ASP A 110 15.37 -3.34 -2.26
N VAL A 111 14.86 -2.50 -3.16
CA VAL A 111 15.48 -2.13 -4.45
C VAL A 111 16.63 -1.15 -4.33
N THR A 112 16.88 -0.60 -3.14
CA THR A 112 18.13 0.15 -2.86
C THR A 112 19.32 -0.79 -2.66
N ILE A 113 19.05 -2.06 -2.37
CA ILE A 113 20.06 -3.11 -2.12
C ILE A 113 20.02 -4.19 -3.22
N ARG A 114 18.84 -4.53 -3.74
CA ARG A 114 18.60 -5.62 -4.71
C ARG A 114 18.41 -5.07 -6.12
N SER A 115 19.52 -4.79 -6.79
CA SER A 115 19.53 -4.30 -8.18
C SER A 115 18.92 -5.29 -9.17
N ASP A 116 19.12 -6.60 -8.97
CA ASP A 116 18.54 -7.65 -9.82
C ASP A 116 17.00 -7.59 -9.87
N TYR A 117 16.37 -7.40 -8.71
CA TYR A 117 14.92 -7.24 -8.62
C TYR A 117 14.47 -5.87 -9.15
N LYS A 118 15.26 -4.81 -8.88
CA LYS A 118 15.01 -3.46 -9.40
C LYS A 118 14.95 -3.47 -10.93
N ASP A 119 15.96 -4.06 -11.57
CA ASP A 119 16.09 -4.12 -13.02
C ASP A 119 14.98 -4.95 -13.66
N LYS A 120 14.63 -6.08 -13.03
CA LYS A 120 13.53 -6.94 -13.48
C LYS A 120 12.20 -6.19 -13.61
N TYR A 121 11.86 -5.36 -12.62
CA TYR A 121 10.51 -4.80 -12.51
C TYR A 121 10.38 -3.31 -12.83
N TYR A 122 11.41 -2.48 -12.63
CA TYR A 122 11.24 -1.03 -12.61
C TYR A 122 11.95 -0.28 -13.73
N ILE A 123 12.97 -0.87 -14.37
CA ILE A 123 13.75 -0.16 -15.40
C ILE A 123 12.87 0.32 -16.56
N LYS A 124 11.88 -0.49 -16.96
CA LYS A 124 10.91 -0.17 -18.03
C LYS A 124 9.77 0.74 -17.56
N LEU A 125 9.63 0.98 -16.25
CA LEU A 125 8.56 1.77 -15.66
C LEU A 125 8.98 3.20 -15.33
N MET A 126 10.24 3.57 -15.57
CA MET A 126 10.74 4.89 -15.21
C MET A 126 10.02 6.02 -15.96
N SER A 127 9.60 5.81 -17.22
CA SER A 127 8.81 6.78 -17.97
C SER A 127 7.43 7.02 -17.34
N LEU A 128 6.77 5.96 -16.83
CA LEU A 128 5.52 6.06 -16.08
C LEU A 128 5.73 6.84 -14.78
N GLY A 129 6.78 6.50 -14.03
CA GLY A 129 7.13 7.20 -12.79
C GLY A 129 7.41 8.69 -13.01
N GLN A 130 8.18 9.04 -14.06
CA GLN A 130 8.48 10.43 -14.42
C GLN A 130 7.22 11.21 -14.80
N LYS A 131 6.37 10.65 -15.67
CA LYS A 131 5.09 11.25 -16.10
C LYS A 131 4.27 11.72 -14.89
N TYR A 132 4.13 10.87 -13.86
CA TYR A 132 3.32 11.22 -12.70
C TYR A 132 4.08 11.99 -11.62
N ALA A 133 5.41 11.89 -11.54
CA ALA A 133 6.21 12.74 -10.64
C ALA A 133 6.10 14.24 -11.01
N GLU A 134 5.94 14.56 -12.30
CA GLU A 134 5.71 15.93 -12.77
C GLU A 134 4.30 16.44 -12.42
N LEU A 135 3.29 15.57 -12.49
CA LEU A 135 1.88 15.93 -12.28
C LEU A 135 1.46 15.90 -10.80
N LEU A 136 2.09 15.03 -10.01
CA LEU A 136 1.81 14.78 -8.59
C LEU A 136 3.11 14.95 -7.80
N PRO A 137 3.48 16.20 -7.45
CA PRO A 137 4.79 16.52 -6.90
C PRO A 137 5.03 15.85 -5.56
N TRP A 138 6.31 15.67 -5.24
CA TRP A 138 6.75 15.04 -3.99
C TRP A 138 6.12 15.70 -2.76
N GLY A 139 5.59 14.88 -1.86
CA GLY A 139 4.87 15.34 -0.67
C GLY A 139 5.75 15.92 0.44
N GLY A 140 7.06 16.07 0.25
CA GLY A 140 7.99 16.50 1.30
C GLY A 140 8.41 15.35 2.21
N LYS A 141 8.87 15.65 3.43
CA LYS A 141 9.46 14.65 4.34
C LYS A 141 8.56 13.44 4.61
N VAL A 142 9.15 12.25 4.49
CA VAL A 142 8.50 10.95 4.74
C VAL A 142 9.23 10.19 5.85
N THR A 143 8.53 9.27 6.53
CA THR A 143 9.15 8.36 7.51
C THR A 143 10.27 7.55 6.83
N SER A 144 11.51 7.71 7.29
CA SER A 144 12.70 7.17 6.60
C SER A 144 12.65 5.66 6.40
N GLU A 145 12.16 4.92 7.39
CA GLU A 145 12.02 3.46 7.32
C GLU A 145 10.99 3.01 6.27
N SER A 146 10.06 3.88 5.85
CA SER A 146 9.09 3.56 4.79
C SER A 146 9.73 3.46 3.41
N LEU A 147 10.89 4.11 3.18
CA LEU A 147 11.58 4.03 1.89
C LEU A 147 12.06 2.62 1.55
N ARG A 148 12.33 1.79 2.55
CA ARG A 148 12.70 0.36 2.37
C ARG A 148 11.62 -0.44 1.62
N PHE A 149 10.41 0.11 1.54
CA PHE A 149 9.25 -0.52 0.91
C PHE A 149 8.71 0.26 -0.30
N PHE A 150 9.37 1.36 -0.68
CA PHE A 150 8.95 2.17 -1.83
C PHE A 150 9.80 1.86 -3.06
N SER A 151 9.16 1.89 -4.22
CA SER A 151 9.84 1.74 -5.50
C SER A 151 10.38 3.08 -6.03
N PRO A 152 11.25 3.06 -7.05
CA PRO A 152 11.68 4.28 -7.74
C PRO A 152 10.55 5.03 -8.45
N ILE A 153 9.39 4.41 -8.65
CA ILE A 153 8.21 5.02 -9.29
C ILE A 153 7.13 5.42 -8.28
N VAL A 154 7.39 5.36 -6.97
CA VAL A 154 6.41 5.74 -5.94
C VAL A 154 5.87 7.15 -6.16
N ILE A 155 4.56 7.32 -6.02
CA ILE A 155 3.90 8.62 -5.90
C ILE A 155 3.60 8.82 -4.42
N TRP A 156 4.45 9.58 -3.73
CA TRP A 156 4.18 10.15 -2.43
C TRP A 156 3.89 11.64 -2.63
N SER A 157 2.65 12.06 -2.39
CA SER A 157 2.21 13.43 -2.65
C SER A 157 1.27 13.98 -1.59
N MET A 158 1.41 15.27 -1.32
CA MET A 158 0.49 16.05 -0.49
C MET A 158 -0.11 17.16 -1.36
N LEU A 159 -1.41 17.04 -1.62
CA LEU A 159 -2.12 17.84 -2.63
C LEU A 159 -3.22 18.66 -1.96
N SER A 160 -3.43 19.90 -2.40
CA SER A 160 -4.68 20.59 -2.10
C SER A 160 -5.89 19.84 -2.67
N SER A 161 -7.02 19.84 -1.96
CA SER A 161 -8.26 19.17 -2.37
C SER A 161 -8.94 19.89 -3.54
N LYS A 162 -8.34 19.81 -4.74
CA LYS A 162 -8.81 20.38 -6.02
C LYS A 162 -9.21 19.27 -7.00
N LYS A 163 -10.31 19.45 -7.75
CA LYS A 163 -10.95 18.38 -8.52
C LYS A 163 -10.01 17.82 -9.59
N TYR A 164 -9.35 18.70 -10.34
CA TYR A 164 -8.40 18.29 -11.39
C TYR A 164 -7.26 17.42 -10.85
N LYS A 165 -6.85 17.60 -9.58
CA LYS A 165 -5.82 16.75 -8.95
C LYS A 165 -6.34 15.33 -8.67
N HIS A 166 -7.63 15.21 -8.33
CA HIS A 166 -8.27 13.90 -8.21
C HIS A 166 -8.44 13.21 -9.56
N ASP A 167 -8.67 13.95 -10.64
CA ASP A 167 -8.74 13.38 -11.99
C ASP A 167 -7.36 12.88 -12.46
N ILE A 168 -6.29 13.62 -12.16
CA ILE A 168 -4.90 13.18 -12.37
C ILE A 168 -4.60 11.94 -11.52
N LEU A 169 -4.97 11.93 -10.22
CA LEU A 169 -4.78 10.78 -9.33
C LEU A 169 -5.52 9.55 -9.83
N TYR A 170 -6.74 9.71 -10.34
CA TYR A 170 -7.50 8.62 -10.94
C TYR A 170 -6.78 8.06 -12.17
N SER A 171 -6.28 8.93 -13.04
CA SER A 171 -5.48 8.52 -14.20
C SER A 171 -4.20 7.77 -13.77
N ALA A 172 -3.50 8.27 -12.75
CA ALA A 172 -2.31 7.61 -12.19
C ALA A 172 -2.63 6.22 -11.65
N PHE A 173 -3.72 6.08 -10.90
CA PHE A 173 -4.16 4.79 -10.39
C PHE A 173 -4.44 3.80 -11.52
N MET A 174 -5.13 4.23 -12.58
CA MET A 174 -5.43 3.36 -13.72
C MET A 174 -4.14 2.88 -14.40
N ASP A 175 -3.23 3.79 -14.75
CA ASP A 175 -1.98 3.44 -15.43
C ASP A 175 -1.10 2.51 -14.56
N TYR A 176 -0.98 2.80 -13.25
CA TYR A 176 -0.20 1.96 -12.33
C TYR A 176 -0.83 0.57 -12.15
N PHE A 177 -2.17 0.50 -12.03
CA PHE A 177 -2.84 -0.78 -11.83
C PHE A 177 -2.83 -1.63 -13.11
N GLN A 178 -3.02 -1.03 -14.28
CA GLN A 178 -2.85 -1.71 -15.56
C GLN A 178 -1.43 -2.25 -15.73
N THR A 179 -0.42 -1.44 -15.39
CA THR A 179 0.99 -1.87 -15.37
C THR A 179 1.19 -3.08 -14.45
N TRP A 180 0.62 -3.05 -13.24
CA TRP A 180 0.72 -4.19 -12.32
C TRP A 180 0.04 -5.45 -12.87
N LEU A 181 -1.10 -5.33 -13.53
CA LEU A 181 -1.78 -6.45 -14.20
C LEU A 181 -0.94 -7.01 -15.36
N GLU A 182 -0.25 -6.17 -16.12
CA GLU A 182 0.66 -6.61 -17.19
C GLU A 182 1.86 -7.38 -16.64
N LEU A 183 2.42 -6.93 -15.52
CA LEU A 183 3.44 -7.69 -14.79
C LEU A 183 2.89 -9.03 -14.32
N MET A 184 1.64 -9.06 -13.81
CA MET A 184 0.99 -10.29 -13.37
C MET A 184 0.81 -11.30 -14.51
N ASP A 185 0.44 -10.85 -15.70
CA ASP A 185 0.30 -11.72 -16.88
C ASP A 185 1.65 -12.35 -17.25
N GLN A 186 2.71 -11.55 -17.22
CA GLN A 186 4.08 -11.97 -17.54
C GLN A 186 4.76 -12.78 -16.42
N ALA A 187 4.19 -12.80 -15.21
CA ALA A 187 4.80 -13.47 -14.07
C ALA A 187 4.88 -14.99 -14.29
N VAL A 188 6.09 -15.52 -14.20
CA VAL A 188 6.38 -16.94 -14.24
C VAL A 188 6.34 -17.50 -12.83
N GLU A 189 5.71 -18.66 -12.67
CA GLU A 189 5.65 -19.38 -11.39
C GLU A 189 7.05 -19.87 -11.01
N GLU A 190 7.50 -19.53 -9.80
CA GLU A 190 8.74 -20.03 -9.22
C GLU A 190 8.51 -21.43 -8.65
N THR A 191 9.42 -22.35 -8.97
CA THR A 191 9.36 -23.76 -8.54
C THR A 191 10.42 -24.10 -7.51
N ASP A 192 11.45 -23.26 -7.33
CA ASP A 192 12.46 -23.41 -6.30
C ASP A 192 11.88 -23.06 -4.92
N ALA A 193 11.74 -24.09 -4.07
CA ALA A 193 11.20 -23.97 -2.72
C ALA A 193 11.92 -22.93 -1.85
N LEU A 194 13.23 -22.72 -2.01
CA LEU A 194 13.99 -21.74 -1.24
C LEU A 194 13.65 -20.31 -1.68
N LYS A 195 13.43 -20.09 -2.98
CA LYS A 195 13.00 -18.78 -3.48
C LYS A 195 11.55 -18.48 -3.12
N ILE A 196 10.66 -19.46 -3.21
CA ILE A 196 9.26 -19.32 -2.74
C ILE A 196 9.24 -18.96 -1.24
N LEU A 197 10.08 -19.61 -0.43
CA LEU A 197 10.20 -19.29 0.99
C LEU A 197 10.70 -17.86 1.22
N ARG A 198 11.70 -17.40 0.45
CA ARG A 198 12.19 -16.02 0.51
C ARG A 198 11.13 -15.01 0.10
N ASN A 199 10.37 -15.28 -0.96
CA ASN A 199 9.24 -14.43 -1.40
C ASN A 199 8.18 -14.33 -0.29
N ARG A 200 7.85 -15.46 0.34
CA ARG A 200 6.92 -15.52 1.48
C ARG A 200 7.42 -14.69 2.66
N GLU A 201 8.68 -14.85 3.03
CA GLU A 201 9.29 -14.11 4.14
C GLU A 201 9.34 -12.59 3.85
N ALA A 202 9.65 -12.20 2.63
CA ALA A 202 9.67 -10.80 2.22
C ALA A 202 8.26 -10.17 2.30
N GLN A 203 7.23 -10.89 1.82
CA GLN A 203 5.85 -10.45 1.95
C GLN A 203 5.41 -10.39 3.42
N HIS A 204 5.78 -11.38 4.23
CA HIS A 204 5.50 -11.39 5.66
C HIS A 204 6.14 -10.18 6.35
N LYS A 205 7.42 -9.87 6.09
CA LYS A 205 8.10 -8.68 6.61
C LYS A 205 7.37 -7.38 6.28
N TYR A 206 6.89 -7.24 5.04
CA TYR A 206 6.09 -6.07 4.63
C TYR A 206 4.78 -5.97 5.43
N LEU A 207 4.04 -7.08 5.55
CA LEU A 207 2.78 -7.12 6.30
C LEU A 207 3.01 -6.82 7.78
N THR A 208 4.06 -7.37 8.39
CA THR A 208 4.45 -7.10 9.78
C THR A 208 4.77 -5.62 9.99
N TRP A 209 5.51 -4.99 9.07
CA TRP A 209 5.79 -3.55 9.12
C TRP A 209 4.51 -2.72 9.10
N ARG A 210 3.66 -2.95 8.09
CA ARG A 210 2.43 -2.18 7.89
C ARG A 210 1.45 -2.40 9.05
N ALA A 211 1.24 -3.63 9.49
CA ALA A 211 0.33 -3.96 10.59
C ALA A 211 0.74 -3.34 11.94
N GLU A 212 1.99 -2.93 12.10
CA GLU A 212 2.48 -2.25 13.31
C GLU A 212 2.54 -0.72 13.13
N LYS A 213 3.02 -0.23 11.98
CA LYS A 213 3.43 1.17 11.80
C LYS A 213 2.59 1.99 10.80
N ASP A 214 1.58 1.40 10.16
CA ASP A 214 0.77 2.11 9.17
C ASP A 214 0.10 3.37 9.77
N PRO A 215 0.15 4.50 9.05
CA PRO A 215 -0.35 5.77 9.55
C PRO A 215 -1.87 5.84 9.73
N GLY A 216 -2.64 4.94 9.10
CA GLY A 216 -4.09 4.89 9.16
C GLY A 216 -4.66 4.31 10.46
N HIS A 217 -3.85 3.61 11.26
CA HIS A 217 -4.33 2.94 12.49
C HIS A 217 -5.11 3.85 13.45
N PRO A 218 -4.66 5.08 13.76
CA PRO A 218 -5.39 5.96 14.69
C PRO A 218 -6.78 6.35 14.16
N ILE A 219 -6.94 6.51 12.84
CA ILE A 219 -8.23 6.83 12.22
C ILE A 219 -9.19 5.67 12.42
N LEU A 220 -8.75 4.43 12.15
CA LEU A 220 -9.55 3.23 12.35
C LEU A 220 -9.96 3.08 13.82
N LYS A 221 -9.01 3.19 14.76
CA LYS A 221 -9.29 3.10 16.20
C LYS A 221 -10.34 4.11 16.66
N ARG A 222 -10.28 5.35 16.14
CA ARG A 222 -11.28 6.38 16.42
C ARG A 222 -12.65 6.01 15.87
N LEU A 223 -12.73 5.54 14.62
CA LEU A 223 -13.99 5.26 13.93
C LEU A 223 -14.70 4.01 14.46
N ILE A 224 -13.97 2.91 14.69
CA ILE A 224 -14.58 1.59 14.98
C ILE A 224 -14.12 0.97 16.32
N GLY A 225 -13.26 1.67 17.07
CA GLY A 225 -12.74 1.20 18.36
C GLY A 225 -11.54 0.26 18.24
N GLU A 226 -10.77 0.16 19.34
CA GLU A 226 -9.49 -0.56 19.39
C GLU A 226 -9.60 -2.03 18.96
N LYS A 227 -10.54 -2.78 19.54
CA LYS A 227 -10.69 -4.21 19.29
C LYS A 227 -10.99 -4.51 17.82
N LEU A 228 -11.97 -3.82 17.24
CA LEU A 228 -12.37 -4.04 15.85
C LEU A 228 -11.35 -3.47 14.86
N ALA A 229 -10.69 -2.36 15.18
CA ALA A 229 -9.59 -1.84 14.36
C ALA A 229 -8.42 -2.82 14.30
N LYS A 230 -8.00 -3.41 15.43
CA LYS A 230 -6.95 -4.43 15.46
C LYS A 230 -7.31 -5.67 14.63
N ASP A 231 -8.56 -6.10 14.72
CA ASP A 231 -9.09 -7.23 13.97
C ASP A 231 -9.13 -6.96 12.46
N LEU A 232 -9.67 -5.81 12.03
CA LEU A 232 -9.66 -5.34 10.64
C LEU A 232 -8.23 -5.22 10.10
N LEU A 233 -7.28 -4.75 10.90
CA LEU A 233 -5.90 -4.63 10.48
C LEU A 233 -5.25 -5.97 10.18
N ARG A 234 -5.34 -6.91 11.13
CA ARG A 234 -4.62 -8.19 11.04
C ARG A 234 -5.31 -9.21 10.14
N ASN A 235 -6.64 -9.25 10.17
CA ASN A 235 -7.44 -10.28 9.51
C ASN A 235 -8.05 -9.81 8.18
N PHE A 236 -7.75 -8.59 7.73
CA PHE A 236 -8.24 -8.07 6.45
C PHE A 236 -7.21 -7.21 5.72
N LEU A 237 -6.80 -6.05 6.27
CA LEU A 237 -5.88 -5.14 5.58
C LEU A 237 -4.50 -5.76 5.33
N PHE A 238 -4.00 -6.47 6.34
CA PHE A 238 -2.71 -7.16 6.34
C PHE A 238 -2.86 -8.66 6.62
N GLU A 239 -3.96 -9.24 6.13
CA GLU A 239 -4.21 -10.69 6.19
C GLU A 239 -2.99 -11.43 5.62
N GLY A 240 -2.41 -12.31 6.43
CA GLY A 240 -1.12 -12.97 6.16
C GLY A 240 -0.06 -12.69 7.24
N VAL A 241 -0.19 -11.63 8.03
CA VAL A 241 0.76 -11.29 9.11
C VAL A 241 0.86 -12.37 10.20
N ASP A 242 -0.19 -13.16 10.39
CA ASP A 242 -0.25 -14.25 11.37
C ASP A 242 -0.05 -15.65 10.76
N THR A 243 0.02 -15.76 9.43
CA THR A 243 -0.03 -17.05 8.72
C THR A 243 1.10 -17.29 7.73
N LEU A 244 1.75 -16.24 7.23
CA LEU A 244 2.88 -16.37 6.28
C LEU A 244 4.22 -16.62 6.96
N GLY A 245 4.34 -16.35 8.25
CA GLY A 245 5.57 -16.55 9.02
C GLY A 245 5.35 -16.42 10.52
N THR A 246 6.40 -16.70 11.28
CA THR A 246 6.38 -16.69 12.76
C THR A 246 7.25 -15.59 13.37
N ARG A 247 8.07 -14.91 12.56
CA ARG A 247 8.92 -13.80 13.01
C ARG A 247 8.08 -12.62 13.46
N THR A 248 8.40 -12.08 14.63
CA THR A 248 7.76 -10.91 15.20
C THR A 248 8.25 -9.61 14.55
N PHE A 249 7.59 -8.49 14.84
CA PHE A 249 8.05 -7.17 14.41
C PHE A 249 9.49 -6.88 14.84
N LEU A 250 9.88 -7.23 16.08
CA LEU A 250 11.23 -6.99 16.58
C LEU A 250 12.29 -7.97 16.04
N ASP A 251 11.87 -9.07 15.40
CA ASP A 251 12.80 -9.95 14.69
C ASP A 251 13.20 -9.35 13.33
N TYR A 252 12.30 -8.59 12.69
CA TYR A 252 12.58 -7.90 11.43
C TYR A 252 13.15 -6.48 11.62
N PHE A 253 12.73 -5.80 12.69
CA PHE A 253 13.05 -4.39 12.96
C PHE A 253 13.57 -4.24 14.40
N PRO A 254 14.72 -4.85 14.74
CA PRO A 254 15.27 -4.82 16.10
C PRO A 254 15.58 -3.40 16.60
N GLU A 255 15.78 -2.43 15.70
CA GLU A 255 16.00 -1.02 16.03
C GLU A 255 14.82 -0.37 16.80
N TYR A 256 13.63 -0.99 16.77
CA TYR A 256 12.46 -0.54 17.54
C TYR A 256 12.38 -1.14 18.95
N ARG A 257 13.34 -1.95 19.38
CA ARG A 257 13.29 -2.59 20.70
C ARG A 257 13.56 -1.57 21.81
N CYS A 258 12.60 -1.41 22.72
CA CYS A 258 12.78 -0.66 23.97
C CYS A 258 13.64 -1.46 24.97
N LYS A 259 14.17 -0.77 25.99
CA LYS A 259 14.97 -1.41 27.06
C LYS A 259 14.22 -2.51 27.83
N ASP A 260 12.90 -2.39 27.93
CA ASP A 260 12.00 -3.36 28.57
C ASP A 260 11.59 -4.53 27.65
N GLY A 261 12.12 -4.57 26.42
CA GLY A 261 11.80 -5.58 25.42
C GLY A 261 10.53 -5.29 24.61
N SER A 262 9.79 -4.22 24.91
CA SER A 262 8.60 -3.82 24.16
C SER A 262 8.93 -3.16 22.81
N ILE A 263 7.90 -2.99 21.96
CA ILE A 263 8.01 -2.24 20.70
C ILE A 263 7.91 -0.75 21.00
N ASN A 264 8.89 0.03 20.53
CA ASN A 264 8.86 1.48 20.59
C ASN A 264 7.65 2.02 19.83
N GLN A 265 6.79 2.77 20.51
CA GLN A 265 5.53 3.29 19.97
C GLN A 265 5.70 4.42 18.96
N ARG A 266 6.92 4.99 18.82
CA ARG A 266 7.20 5.94 17.75
C ARG A 266 7.00 5.28 16.39
N ARG A 267 6.49 6.05 15.43
CA ARG A 267 6.37 5.57 14.03
C ARG A 267 7.75 5.35 13.42
N SER A 268 8.70 6.22 13.75
CA SER A 268 10.03 6.25 13.19
C SER A 268 11.05 6.40 14.32
N ILE A 269 12.12 5.63 14.24
CA ILE A 269 13.30 5.75 15.11
C ILE A 269 14.27 6.78 14.51
N ILE A 270 14.40 6.81 13.19
CA ILE A 270 15.26 7.74 12.44
C ILE A 270 14.66 9.14 12.38
N GLY A 271 13.34 9.23 12.25
CA GLY A 271 12.60 10.46 11.99
C GLY A 271 12.09 10.56 10.55
N LYS A 272 11.57 11.74 10.19
CA LYS A 272 11.16 12.03 8.82
C LYS A 272 12.29 12.73 8.07
N SER A 273 12.64 12.21 6.91
CA SER A 273 13.71 12.74 6.04
C SER A 273 13.20 12.87 4.60
N TYR A 274 14.10 13.21 3.65
CA TYR A 274 13.81 13.29 2.21
C TYR A 274 12.78 14.38 1.88
N GLU A 275 13.16 15.65 2.10
CA GLU A 275 12.37 16.81 1.69
C GLU A 275 12.11 16.83 0.18
N THR A 276 13.05 16.30 -0.61
CA THR A 276 12.93 16.08 -2.05
C THR A 276 12.83 14.59 -2.37
N ARG A 277 12.36 14.27 -3.59
CA ARG A 277 12.28 12.89 -4.08
C ARG A 277 13.67 12.23 -4.03
N PRO A 278 13.83 11.07 -3.36
CA PRO A 278 15.14 10.45 -3.17
C PRO A 278 15.56 9.52 -4.31
N TRP A 279 14.91 9.59 -5.47
CA TRP A 279 15.32 8.91 -6.70
C TRP A 279 15.48 9.91 -7.82
N ASP A 280 16.51 9.73 -8.63
CA ASP A 280 16.73 10.51 -9.85
C ASP A 280 15.78 10.06 -10.99
N ALA A 281 15.91 10.70 -12.15
CA ALA A 281 15.09 10.36 -13.32
C ALA A 281 15.31 8.91 -13.81
N LYS A 282 16.48 8.32 -13.58
CA LYS A 282 16.78 6.93 -13.97
C LYS A 282 16.32 5.92 -12.91
N GLY A 283 15.82 6.39 -11.76
CA GLY A 283 15.41 5.55 -10.65
C GLY A 283 16.58 5.13 -9.76
N GLU A 284 17.72 5.79 -9.88
CA GLU A 284 18.84 5.63 -8.95
C GLU A 284 18.55 6.34 -7.64
N PHE A 285 18.83 5.66 -6.54
CA PHE A 285 18.63 6.23 -5.22
C PHE A 285 19.71 7.28 -4.95
N ILE A 286 19.28 8.52 -4.70
CA ILE A 286 20.15 9.68 -4.44
C ILE A 286 19.87 10.30 -3.07
N GLY A 287 19.07 9.64 -2.24
CA GLY A 287 18.80 10.08 -0.88
C GLY A 287 20.09 10.01 -0.04
N SER A 288 20.50 11.14 0.54
CA SER A 288 21.54 11.14 1.55
C SER A 288 21.02 10.45 2.82
N GLU A 289 21.82 9.58 3.43
CA GLU A 289 21.49 9.09 4.78
C GLU A 289 21.29 10.30 5.71
N PRO A 290 20.23 10.32 6.54
CA PRO A 290 20.17 11.28 7.62
C PRO A 290 21.37 11.03 8.54
N GLY A 291 22.28 11.99 8.60
CA GLY A 291 23.35 12.03 9.60
C GLY A 291 22.81 12.15 11.02
#